data_AF-A0A4V2XNG8-F1
#
_entry.id   AF-A0A4V2XNG8-F1
#
_cell.length_a   1.000
_cell.length_b   1.000
_cell.length_c   1.000
_cell.angle_alpha   90.00
_cell.angle_beta   90.00
_cell.angle_gamma   90.00
#
_symmetry.space_group_name_H-M   'P 1'
#
loop_
_entity.id
_entity.type
_entity.pdbx_description
1 polymer ?
#
loop_
_entity_poly.entity_id
_entity_poly.type
_entity_poly.pdbx_seq_one_letter_code
_entity_poly.pdbx_strand_id
1 'polypeptide(L)'
;MWRVDVPRLAPEEVDALLHDLCVRLGFCLPPADQAVLRASPPVGVDSFAEAVFRAEGLDASPDGELWRQVRETVARAFEAGSRTGGCGEE
;
A
#
# COMPACT_ATOMS: atom_id res chain seq x y z
N MET A 1 -27.44 -2.11 -5.64
CA MET A 1 -26.50 -2.99 -4.93
C MET A 1 -25.13 -2.69 -5.52
N TRP A 2 -24.40 -1.74 -4.94
CA TRP A 2 -23.15 -1.25 -5.52
C TRP A 2 -22.09 -2.34 -5.39
N ARG A 3 -21.53 -2.77 -6.54
CA ARG A 3 -20.22 -3.37 -6.54
C ARG A 3 -19.28 -2.28 -6.06
N VAL A 4 -18.75 -2.44 -4.86
CA VAL A 4 -17.46 -1.85 -4.50
C VAL A 4 -16.48 -2.47 -5.48
N ASP A 5 -16.19 -1.74 -6.56
CA ASP A 5 -14.97 -1.98 -7.31
C ASP A 5 -13.85 -1.69 -6.32
N VAL A 6 -13.34 -2.76 -5.72
CA VAL A 6 -12.25 -2.69 -4.77
C VAL A 6 -11.01 -2.52 -5.62
N PRO A 7 -10.35 -1.34 -5.62
CA PRO A 7 -9.12 -1.19 -6.35
C PRO A 7 -8.12 -2.17 -5.74
N ARG A 8 -7.70 -3.17 -6.51
CA ARG A 8 -6.67 -4.11 -6.10
C ARG A 8 -5.40 -3.69 -6.80
N LEU A 9 -4.42 -3.21 -6.05
CA LEU A 9 -3.10 -2.90 -6.59
C LEU A 9 -2.52 -4.16 -7.24
N ALA A 10 -1.92 -3.99 -8.42
CA ALA A 10 -1.09 -5.02 -9.01
C ALA A 10 0.13 -5.29 -8.11
N PRO A 11 0.68 -6.52 -8.09
CA PRO A 11 1.82 -6.85 -7.24
C PRO A 11 3.06 -5.97 -7.51
N GLU A 12 3.23 -5.46 -8.74
CA GLU A 12 4.29 -4.53 -9.12
C GLU A 12 4.09 -3.14 -8.51
N GLU A 13 2.83 -2.65 -8.48
CA GLU A 13 2.48 -1.38 -7.83
C GLU A 13 2.60 -1.48 -6.30
N VAL A 14 2.32 -2.66 -5.73
CA VAL A 14 2.55 -2.94 -4.31
C VAL A 14 4.04 -2.85 -3.99
N ASP A 15 4.92 -3.42 -4.82
CA ASP A 15 6.38 -3.35 -4.63
C ASP A 15 6.89 -1.90 -4.67
N ALA A 16 6.47 -1.13 -5.68
CA ALA A 16 6.81 0.28 -5.81
C ALA A 16 6.32 1.12 -4.61
N LEU A 17 5.10 0.86 -4.14
CA LEU A 17 4.53 1.50 -2.95
C LEU A 17 5.34 1.17 -1.69
N LEU A 18 5.69 -0.10 -1.49
CA LEU A 18 6.48 -0.52 -0.33
C LEU A 18 7.87 0.09 -0.35
N HIS A 19 8.49 0.20 -1.53
CA HIS A 19 9.76 0.90 -1.70
C HIS A 19 9.65 2.39 -1.36
N ASP A 20 8.59 3.08 -1.83
CA ASP A 20 8.34 4.49 -1.54
C ASP A 20 8.14 4.74 -0.03
N LEU A 21 7.38 3.86 0.64
CA LEU A 21 7.20 3.88 2.09
C LEU A 21 8.54 3.67 2.83
N CYS A 22 9.39 2.76 2.35
CA CYS A 22 10.72 2.53 2.92
C CYS A 22 11.64 3.74 2.78
N VAL A 23 11.70 4.37 1.60
CA VAL A 23 12.61 5.48 1.34
C VAL A 23 12.10 6.79 1.95
N ARG A 24 10.79 7.08 1.87
CA ARG A 24 10.22 8.36 2.31
C ARG A 24 9.86 8.37 3.79
N LEU A 25 9.31 7.29 4.30
CA LEU A 25 8.79 7.21 5.67
C LEU A 25 9.69 6.36 6.59
N GLY A 26 10.68 5.65 6.04
CA GLY A 26 11.60 4.82 6.81
C GLY A 26 11.02 3.46 7.21
N PHE A 27 9.91 3.03 6.59
CA PHE A 27 9.30 1.73 6.84
C PHE A 27 10.06 0.62 6.10
N CYS A 28 10.97 -0.05 6.79
CA CYS A 28 11.78 -1.12 6.23
C CYS A 28 11.10 -2.48 6.43
N LEU A 29 10.03 -2.73 5.68
CA LEU A 29 9.30 -4.00 5.80
C LEU A 29 10.21 -5.18 5.46
N PRO A 30 10.15 -6.28 6.24
CA PRO A 30 10.84 -7.51 5.89
C PRO A 30 10.36 -8.05 4.53
N PRO A 31 11.25 -8.64 3.71
CA PRO A 31 10.87 -9.21 2.41
C PRO A 31 9.80 -10.33 2.53
N ALA A 32 9.70 -10.98 3.69
CA ALA A 32 8.65 -11.96 3.98
C ALA A 32 7.25 -11.29 4.02
N ASP A 33 7.11 -10.16 4.72
CA ASP A 33 5.85 -9.42 4.81
C ASP A 33 5.50 -8.74 3.48
N GLN A 34 6.51 -8.22 2.76
CA GLN A 34 6.30 -7.72 1.39
C GLN A 34 5.74 -8.81 0.47
N ALA A 35 6.24 -10.06 0.59
CA ALA A 35 5.70 -11.18 -0.16
C ALA A 35 4.27 -11.57 0.25
N VAL A 36 3.88 -11.39 1.52
CA VAL A 36 2.49 -11.59 1.96
C VAL A 36 1.59 -10.49 1.41
N LEU A 37 2.03 -9.23 1.47
CA LEU A 37 1.31 -8.07 0.92
C LEU A 37 1.17 -8.16 -0.60
N ARG A 38 2.18 -8.67 -1.33
CA ARG A 38 2.07 -8.88 -2.79
C ARG A 38 1.14 -10.05 -3.14
N ALA A 39 1.19 -11.12 -2.34
CA ALA A 39 0.43 -12.35 -2.61
C ALA A 39 -1.05 -12.18 -2.25
N SER A 40 -1.31 -11.39 -1.21
CA SER A 40 -2.64 -11.13 -0.68
C SER A 40 -2.77 -9.63 -0.38
N PRO A 41 -2.83 -8.77 -1.41
CA PRO A 41 -2.91 -7.33 -1.22
C PRO A 41 -4.20 -6.99 -0.45
N PRO A 42 -4.08 -6.34 0.72
CA PRO A 42 -5.24 -5.97 1.50
C PRO A 42 -6.09 -4.97 0.74
N VAL A 43 -7.40 -5.12 0.94
CA VAL A 43 -8.43 -4.34 0.28
C VAL A 43 -8.59 -3.02 1.02
N GLY A 44 -8.22 -1.93 0.36
CA GLY A 44 -8.42 -0.58 0.87
C GLY A 44 -7.19 0.02 1.55
N VAL A 45 -7.16 1.34 1.54
CA VAL A 45 -6.04 2.16 2.01
C VAL A 45 -5.77 1.93 3.51
N ASP A 46 -6.83 1.85 4.31
CA ASP A 46 -6.75 1.72 5.77
C ASP A 46 -6.19 0.36 6.17
N SER A 47 -6.71 -0.71 5.57
CA SER A 47 -6.25 -2.08 5.83
C SER A 47 -4.83 -2.29 5.32
N PHE A 48 -4.44 -1.65 4.21
CA PHE A 48 -3.06 -1.69 3.75
C PHE A 48 -2.12 -0.94 4.70
N ALA A 49 -2.49 0.25 5.15
CA ALA A 49 -1.73 0.98 6.14
C ALA A 49 -1.57 0.15 7.43
N GLU A 50 -2.66 -0.40 7.97
CA GLU A 50 -2.60 -1.25 9.17
C GLU A 50 -1.68 -2.46 8.99
N ALA A 51 -1.75 -3.14 7.84
CA ALA A 51 -0.89 -4.27 7.53
C ALA A 51 0.59 -3.88 7.44
N VAL A 52 0.91 -2.71 6.86
CA VAL A 52 2.27 -2.16 6.82
C VAL A 52 2.79 -1.86 8.22
N PHE A 53 2.00 -1.19 9.06
CA PHE A 53 2.38 -0.90 10.44
C PHE A 53 2.64 -2.20 11.23
N ARG A 54 1.73 -3.17 11.09
CA ARG A 54 1.86 -4.49 11.74
C ARG A 54 3.09 -5.27 11.27
N ALA A 55 3.40 -5.22 9.97
CA ALA A 55 4.58 -5.86 9.39
C ALA A 55 5.90 -5.21 9.85
N GLU A 56 5.90 -3.90 10.07
CA GLU A 56 7.03 -3.17 10.67
C GLU A 56 7.18 -3.47 12.18
N GLY A 57 6.15 -4.05 12.82
CA GLY A 57 6.07 -4.21 14.26
C GLY A 57 5.74 -2.91 15.00
N LEU A 58 5.16 -1.93 14.30
CA LEU A 58 4.66 -0.68 14.87
C LEU A 58 3.15 -0.76 15.14
N ASP A 59 2.71 -0.07 16.17
CA ASP A 59 1.29 0.06 16.49
C ASP A 59 0.63 1.05 15.51
N ALA A 60 -0.44 0.62 14.84
CA ALA A 60 -1.21 1.43 13.93
C ALA A 60 -2.00 2.48 14.72
N SER A 61 -1.43 3.68 14.89
CA SER A 61 -2.07 4.76 15.64
C SER A 61 -2.80 5.72 14.68
N PRO A 62 -4.14 5.65 14.55
CA PRO A 62 -4.89 6.39 13.54
C PRO A 62 -4.84 7.92 13.67
N ASP A 63 -4.53 8.42 14.88
CA ASP A 63 -4.39 9.85 15.18
C ASP A 63 -2.96 10.39 14.92
N GLY A 64 -2.03 9.55 14.50
CA GLY A 64 -0.64 9.94 14.24
C GLY A 64 -0.45 10.67 12.91
N GLU A 65 0.41 11.69 12.87
CA GLU A 65 0.83 12.32 11.61
C GLU A 65 1.45 11.27 10.65
N LEU A 66 2.20 10.31 11.19
CA LEU A 66 2.75 9.18 10.44
C LEU A 66 1.66 8.33 9.76
N TRP A 67 0.57 8.03 10.48
CA TRP A 67 -0.56 7.29 9.91
C TRP A 67 -1.19 8.05 8.76
N ARG A 68 -1.37 9.37 8.90
CA ARG A 68 -1.88 10.22 7.83
C ARG A 68 -0.98 10.19 6.59
N GLN A 69 0.34 10.26 6.77
CA GLN A 69 1.30 10.22 5.66
C GLN A 69 1.33 8.86 4.95
N VAL A 70 1.30 7.75 5.71
CA VAL A 70 1.20 6.40 5.15
C VAL A 70 -0.11 6.28 4.36
N ARG A 71 -1.24 6.64 4.97
CA ARG A 71 -2.56 6.58 4.33
C ARG A 71 -2.62 7.40 3.04
N GLU A 72 -2.07 8.61 3.04
CA GLU A 72 -2.06 9.47 1.85
C GLU A 72 -1.17 8.88 0.73
N THR A 73 -0.01 8.34 1.08
CA THR A 73 0.90 7.68 0.12
C THR A 73 0.25 6.44 -0.49
N VAL A 74 -0.35 5.59 0.34
CA VAL A 74 -1.10 4.41 -0.09
C VAL A 74 -2.29 4.82 -0.96
N ALA A 75 -3.11 5.79 -0.54
CA ALA A 75 -4.26 6.25 -1.31
C ALA A 75 -3.84 6.72 -2.71
N ARG A 76 -2.77 7.51 -2.79
CA ARG A 76 -2.21 7.99 -4.05
C ARG A 76 -1.74 6.85 -4.94
N ALA A 77 -1.16 5.79 -4.38
CA ALA A 77 -0.78 4.60 -5.14
C ALA A 77 -1.99 3.80 -5.63
N PHE A 78 -3.04 3.64 -4.82
CA PHE A 78 -4.30 3.02 -5.27
C PHE A 78 -4.95 3.83 -6.42
N GLU A 79 -4.90 5.16 -6.36
CA GLU A 79 -5.36 6.04 -7.45
C GLU A 79 -4.43 6.02 -8.68
N ALA A 80 -3.13 5.78 -8.50
CA ALA A 80 -2.17 5.66 -9.59
C ALA A 80 -2.31 4.30 -10.29
N GLY A 81 -2.31 3.19 -9.54
CA GLY A 81 -2.42 1.83 -10.06
C GLY A 81 -3.77 1.54 -10.75
N SER A 82 -4.86 2.23 -10.36
CA SER A 82 -6.12 2.20 -11.10
C SER A 82 -6.07 2.97 -12.43
N ARG A 83 -5.12 3.91 -12.57
CA ARG A 83 -4.85 4.67 -13.80
C ARG A 83 -3.81 4.01 -14.71
N THR A 84 -2.90 3.21 -14.15
CA THR A 84 -1.79 2.54 -14.86
C THR A 84 -2.23 1.25 -15.58
N GLY A 85 -3.50 0.87 -15.53
CA GLY A 85 -4.07 -0.17 -16.41
C GLY A 85 -4.02 0.14 -17.92
N GLY A 86 -3.43 1.26 -18.34
CA GLY A 86 -3.08 1.52 -19.72
C GLY A 86 -1.89 2.48 -19.84
N CYS A 87 -0.69 1.93 -20.05
CA CYS A 87 0.31 2.55 -20.90
C CYS A 87 1.24 1.46 -21.42
N GLY A 88 1.37 1.43 -22.76
CA GLY A 88 1.97 0.36 -23.52
C GLY A 88 3.49 0.27 -23.44
N GLU A 89 3.92 -0.90 -23.86
CA GLU A 89 5.26 -1.38 -24.16
C GLU A 89 5.92 -0.54 -25.28
N GLU A 90 7.24 -0.39 -25.22
CA GLU A 90 8.10 0.08 -26.32
C GLU A 90 9.05 -1.04 -26.79
#